data_AF-A0A813ULP0-F1
#
_entry.id   AF-A0A813ULP0-F1
#
_cell.length_a   1.000
_cell.length_b   1.000
_cell.length_c   1.000
_cell.angle_alpha   90.00
_cell.angle_beta   90.00
_cell.angle_gamma   90.00
#
_symmetry.space_group_name_H-M   'P 1'
#
loop_
_entity.id
_entity.type
_entity.pdbx_description
1 polymer ?
#
loop_
_entity_poly.entity_id
_entity_poly.type
_entity_poly.pdbx_seq_one_letter_code
_entity_poly.pdbx_strand_id
1 'polypeptide(L)'
;MSTCAIIYYCFHFWSYKRLSLLSNNLLSSNETEKSPTSNSTTLVIFDWVWFVAYCCYIGLFLYIPAHYIIAENYPIVTRIIILAEQVRFLMKSHAFVRENAPRAILYGQIYSQEINADDLNKDKSNDSSNEQSTFSVPHTPCPEFSKFLYFLFAPTLIYRDSYPRTSSIRWTYVISQLVQFATTSLFADATNAILLAMSKHSDGIIARVIAQSGCPFHQWSVDRQPIVRFNNVLKQNNMNSKKKFLHSNIEQLKTMAAKDFQYTYQYGLDKSSDYPFPVVDNDLVIDNFEQLIHTGSLVNTDILIGVTADESLYLAEEHIFYNYLPKQNRKNSSIVTNSRSSAKSITEYEQIHGFSYFKKKKFIKNFLKKYHPEYLCFYEEIEAQYMPKIKRERSLTEIAHLYTNLVSDLMIYYDLIRFLRERLQSQSKASTYVYYYTNPAIFNLNNLLQRIPNMVGHFAELDLIWGVPFFNRSNLSYTSDETELSRQMIRYWTNFAKTGNPNEPNSVSVQWPPYEKIKKSYINFHAKKLLVEDNFLEARFQFWNIIAHRQLCIPFYWYHTSLLVGILILTIFLILIYIFFNSKRSRRNIKPTELTTTNIITTYHFLPSVVS
;
A
#
# COMPACT_ATOMS: atom_id res chain seq x y z
N MET A 1 -6.74 -23.44 14.47
CA MET A 1 -6.13 -24.12 13.30
C MET A 1 -5.61 -25.50 13.68
N SER A 2 -4.56 -25.63 14.50
CA SER A 2 -4.05 -26.94 14.96
C SER A 2 -5.12 -27.79 15.65
N THR A 3 -5.99 -27.14 16.43
CA THR A 3 -7.17 -27.76 17.07
C THR A 3 -8.20 -28.29 16.07
N CYS A 4 -8.45 -27.57 14.96
CA CYS A 4 -9.35 -28.04 13.89
C CYS A 4 -8.76 -29.24 13.13
N ALA A 5 -7.44 -29.38 13.05
CA ALA A 5 -6.82 -30.56 12.46
C ALA A 5 -7.04 -31.81 13.35
N ILE A 6 -7.06 -31.65 14.68
CA ILE A 6 -7.33 -32.75 15.62
C ILE A 6 -8.69 -33.39 15.32
N ILE A 7 -9.75 -32.59 15.15
CA ILE A 7 -11.09 -33.14 14.84
C ILE A 7 -11.12 -33.89 13.50
N TYR A 8 -10.39 -33.42 12.49
CA TYR A 8 -10.25 -34.14 11.22
C TYR A 8 -9.65 -35.53 11.44
N TYR A 9 -8.49 -35.61 12.10
CA TYR A 9 -7.81 -36.88 12.33
C TYR A 9 -8.60 -37.81 13.26
N CYS A 10 -9.26 -37.29 14.29
CA CYS A 10 -10.12 -38.07 15.17
C CYS A 10 -11.35 -38.65 14.43
N PHE A 11 -11.99 -37.86 13.57
CA PHE A 11 -13.09 -38.33 12.73
C PHE A 11 -12.62 -39.39 11.72
N HIS A 12 -11.46 -39.18 11.12
CA HIS A 12 -10.85 -40.13 10.19
C HIS A 12 -10.43 -41.44 10.87
N PHE A 13 -9.92 -41.36 12.11
CA PHE A 13 -9.63 -42.55 12.91
C PHE A 13 -10.90 -43.32 13.26
N TRP A 14 -11.95 -42.61 13.70
CA TRP A 14 -13.24 -43.21 14.00
C TRP A 14 -13.83 -43.94 12.80
N SER A 15 -13.88 -43.33 11.62
CA SER A 15 -14.47 -43.94 10.42
C SER A 15 -13.75 -45.22 10.00
N TYR A 16 -12.41 -45.23 9.97
CA TYR A 16 -11.61 -46.41 9.60
C TYR A 16 -11.64 -47.51 10.65
N LYS A 17 -11.57 -47.18 11.95
CA LYS A 17 -11.67 -48.19 13.01
C LYS A 17 -13.06 -48.80 13.08
N ARG A 18 -14.11 -48.01 12.83
CA ARG A 18 -15.48 -48.49 12.72
C ARG A 18 -15.63 -49.53 11.61
N LEU A 19 -14.99 -49.33 10.44
CA LEU A 19 -14.94 -50.32 9.35
C LEU A 19 -14.20 -51.60 9.75
N SER A 20 -13.05 -51.48 10.41
CA SER A 20 -12.30 -52.64 10.90
C SER A 20 -13.09 -53.45 11.92
N LEU A 21 -13.85 -52.80 12.81
CA LEU A 21 -14.73 -53.47 13.76
C LEU A 21 -15.89 -54.18 13.05
N LEU A 22 -16.47 -53.57 12.01
CA LEU A 22 -17.50 -54.22 11.18
C LEU A 22 -16.97 -55.46 10.46
N SER A 23 -15.77 -55.39 9.87
CA SER A 23 -15.11 -56.53 9.20
C SER A 23 -14.79 -57.67 10.17
N ASN A 24 -14.23 -57.37 11.34
CA ASN A 24 -13.92 -58.38 12.37
C ASN A 24 -15.20 -59.04 12.93
N ASN A 25 -16.29 -58.28 13.05
CA ASN A 25 -17.57 -58.81 13.48
C ASN A 25 -18.12 -59.86 12.49
N LEU A 26 -18.00 -59.62 11.18
CA LEU A 26 -18.42 -60.53 10.10
C LEU A 26 -17.54 -61.79 10.02
N LEU A 27 -16.22 -61.64 10.16
CA LEU A 27 -15.29 -62.79 10.15
C LEU A 27 -15.48 -63.69 11.38
N SER A 28 -15.78 -63.13 12.54
CA SER A 28 -16.00 -63.90 13.78
C SER A 28 -17.30 -64.69 13.78
N SER A 29 -18.33 -64.26 13.03
CA SER A 29 -19.61 -65.00 12.93
C SER A 29 -19.49 -66.29 12.12
N ASN A 30 -18.44 -66.45 11.32
CA ASN A 30 -18.21 -67.65 10.50
C ASN A 30 -17.40 -68.74 11.22
N GLU A 31 -16.74 -68.45 12.36
CA GLU A 31 -15.79 -69.41 12.96
C GLU A 31 -16.07 -69.90 14.39
N THR A 32 -16.98 -69.37 15.21
CA THR A 32 -17.42 -70.07 16.45
C THR A 32 -18.57 -69.38 17.19
N GLU A 33 -19.29 -70.21 17.95
CA GLU A 33 -20.43 -69.99 18.85
C GLU A 33 -20.24 -68.92 19.95
N LYS A 34 -19.96 -67.65 19.60
CA LYS A 34 -20.11 -66.49 20.49
C LYS A 34 -21.38 -65.72 20.12
N SER A 35 -22.20 -65.39 21.13
CA SER A 35 -23.50 -64.76 20.92
C SER A 35 -23.36 -63.47 20.08
N PRO A 36 -24.17 -63.30 19.00
CA PRO A 36 -24.08 -62.16 18.07
C PRO A 36 -24.29 -60.78 18.72
N THR A 37 -24.73 -60.74 19.98
CA THR A 37 -24.96 -59.52 20.76
C THR A 37 -23.67 -58.82 21.21
N SER A 38 -22.64 -59.55 21.65
CA SER A 38 -21.37 -59.03 22.20
C SER A 38 -20.60 -58.09 21.23
N ASN A 39 -20.60 -58.46 19.95
CA ASN A 39 -19.81 -57.78 18.92
C ASN A 39 -20.51 -56.53 18.36
N SER A 40 -21.84 -56.53 18.34
CA SER A 40 -22.66 -55.33 18.08
C SER A 40 -22.53 -54.30 19.21
N THR A 41 -22.48 -54.76 20.47
CA THR A 41 -22.29 -53.87 21.64
C THR A 41 -20.96 -53.13 21.59
N THR A 42 -19.87 -53.77 21.11
CA THR A 42 -18.55 -53.13 20.97
C THR A 42 -18.57 -51.94 19.99
N LEU A 43 -19.27 -52.07 18.86
CA LEU A 43 -19.42 -50.99 17.88
C LEU A 43 -20.22 -49.82 18.44
N VAL A 44 -21.31 -50.10 19.15
CA VAL A 44 -22.16 -49.09 19.80
C VAL A 44 -21.39 -48.35 20.88
N ILE A 45 -20.62 -49.06 21.72
CA ILE A 45 -19.76 -48.45 22.73
C ILE A 45 -18.72 -47.54 22.07
N PHE A 46 -18.10 -47.96 20.96
CA PHE A 46 -17.12 -47.16 20.24
C PHE A 46 -17.73 -45.87 19.66
N ASP A 47 -18.93 -45.94 19.08
CA ASP A 47 -19.64 -44.78 18.56
C ASP A 47 -20.02 -43.79 19.69
N TRP A 48 -20.44 -44.29 20.87
CA TRP A 48 -20.69 -43.46 22.05
C TRP A 48 -19.43 -42.81 22.61
N VAL A 49 -18.32 -43.54 22.69
CA VAL A 49 -17.03 -42.99 23.15
C VAL A 49 -16.58 -41.84 22.24
N TRP A 50 -16.70 -42.01 20.93
CA TRP A 50 -16.38 -40.95 19.97
C TRP A 50 -17.32 -39.75 20.11
N PHE A 51 -18.63 -39.98 20.27
CA PHE A 51 -19.60 -38.90 20.47
C PHE A 51 -19.30 -38.07 21.73
N VAL A 52 -18.99 -38.73 22.85
CA VAL A 52 -18.59 -38.05 24.09
C VAL A 52 -17.30 -37.25 23.88
N ALA A 53 -16.29 -37.83 23.25
CA ALA A 53 -15.04 -37.13 22.93
C ALA A 53 -15.27 -35.91 22.02
N TYR A 54 -16.19 -36.00 21.07
CA TYR A 54 -16.58 -34.90 20.19
C TYR A 54 -17.28 -33.76 20.96
N CYS A 55 -18.21 -34.08 21.86
CA CYS A 55 -18.83 -33.10 22.74
C CYS A 55 -17.82 -32.42 23.67
N CYS A 56 -16.88 -33.17 24.25
CA CYS A 56 -15.78 -32.62 25.04
C CYS A 56 -14.89 -31.68 24.21
N TYR A 57 -14.57 -32.05 22.96
CA TYR A 57 -13.83 -31.20 22.03
C TYR A 57 -14.55 -29.86 21.80
N ILE A 58 -15.86 -29.88 21.51
CA ILE A 58 -16.65 -28.65 21.32
C ILE A 58 -16.59 -27.76 22.58
N GLY A 59 -16.78 -28.35 23.76
CA GLY A 59 -16.73 -27.62 25.03
C GLY A 59 -15.37 -26.97 25.28
N LEU A 60 -14.29 -27.73 25.14
CA LEU A 60 -12.92 -27.24 25.31
C LEU A 60 -12.53 -26.18 24.27
N PHE A 61 -12.98 -26.35 23.03
CA PHE A 61 -12.70 -25.44 21.92
C PHE A 61 -13.31 -24.05 22.15
N LEU A 62 -14.46 -23.97 22.83
CA LEU A 62 -15.07 -22.71 23.23
C LEU A 62 -14.48 -22.18 24.55
N TYR A 63 -14.23 -23.06 25.51
CA TYR A 63 -13.78 -22.68 26.85
C TYR A 63 -12.36 -22.11 26.87
N ILE A 64 -11.39 -22.77 26.23
CA ILE A 64 -9.96 -22.39 26.32
C ILE A 64 -9.72 -20.95 25.81
N PRO A 65 -10.20 -20.57 24.60
CA PRO A 65 -10.02 -19.21 24.12
C PRO A 65 -10.78 -18.19 24.96
N ALA A 66 -12.01 -18.50 25.41
CA ALA A 66 -12.78 -17.60 26.27
C ALA A 66 -12.08 -17.35 27.61
N HIS A 67 -11.54 -18.41 28.24
CA HIS A 67 -10.77 -18.31 29.47
C HIS A 67 -9.51 -17.45 29.28
N TYR A 68 -8.74 -17.68 28.22
CA TYR A 68 -7.54 -16.92 27.93
C TYR A 68 -7.84 -15.44 27.65
N ILE A 69 -8.95 -15.16 26.95
CA ILE A 69 -9.39 -13.79 26.68
C ILE A 69 -9.70 -13.01 27.97
N ILE A 70 -10.32 -13.69 28.94
CA ILE A 70 -10.69 -13.11 30.24
C ILE A 70 -9.44 -12.96 31.12
N ALA A 71 -8.57 -13.97 31.18
CA ALA A 71 -7.36 -13.97 32.01
C ALA A 71 -6.38 -12.86 31.61
N GLU A 72 -6.19 -12.63 30.31
CA GLU A 72 -5.26 -11.63 29.78
C GLU A 72 -5.89 -10.25 29.54
N ASN A 73 -7.17 -10.07 29.90
CA ASN A 73 -7.90 -8.80 29.84
C ASN A 73 -7.81 -8.04 28.48
N TYR A 74 -7.96 -8.74 27.36
CA TYR A 74 -7.87 -8.14 26.02
C TYR A 74 -8.89 -7.01 25.76
N PRO A 75 -8.65 -6.08 24.82
CA PRO A 75 -9.65 -5.06 24.43
C PRO A 75 -10.93 -5.65 23.84
N ILE A 76 -12.08 -4.97 24.02
CA ILE A 76 -13.42 -5.50 23.67
C ILE A 76 -13.53 -5.96 22.21
N VAL A 77 -12.95 -5.19 21.27
CA VAL A 77 -12.95 -5.51 19.84
C VAL A 77 -12.15 -6.80 19.58
N THR A 78 -10.99 -6.94 20.20
CA THR A 78 -10.17 -8.16 20.11
C THR A 78 -10.92 -9.37 20.67
N ARG A 79 -11.67 -9.21 21.77
CA ARG A 79 -12.51 -10.29 22.33
C ARG A 79 -13.55 -10.74 21.31
N ILE A 80 -14.27 -9.79 20.70
CA ILE A 80 -15.30 -10.07 19.70
C ILE A 80 -14.70 -10.81 18.50
N ILE A 81 -13.57 -10.35 17.97
CA ILE A 81 -12.91 -10.97 16.80
C ILE A 81 -12.49 -12.40 17.12
N ILE A 82 -11.80 -12.63 18.26
CA ILE A 82 -11.33 -13.98 18.61
C ILE A 82 -12.52 -14.92 18.81
N LEU A 83 -13.57 -14.49 19.51
CA LEU A 83 -14.77 -15.29 19.76
C LEU A 83 -15.54 -15.59 18.47
N ALA A 84 -15.74 -14.59 17.60
CA ALA A 84 -16.39 -14.79 16.30
C ALA A 84 -15.63 -15.77 15.42
N GLU A 85 -14.30 -15.69 15.41
CA GLU A 85 -13.45 -16.65 14.71
C GLU A 85 -13.53 -18.06 15.32
N GLN A 86 -13.61 -18.19 16.65
CA GLN A 86 -13.84 -19.49 17.28
C GLN A 86 -15.18 -20.10 16.86
N VAL A 87 -16.26 -19.29 16.89
CA VAL A 87 -17.58 -19.74 16.43
C VAL A 87 -17.53 -20.16 14.96
N ARG A 88 -16.86 -19.39 14.10
CA ARG A 88 -16.69 -19.74 12.68
C ARG A 88 -16.00 -21.08 12.49
N PHE A 89 -14.88 -21.33 13.18
CA PHE A 89 -14.15 -22.59 13.08
C PHE A 89 -14.92 -23.77 13.67
N LEU A 90 -15.69 -23.54 14.74
CA LEU A 90 -16.56 -24.55 15.34
C LEU A 90 -17.66 -24.98 14.37
N MET A 91 -18.38 -24.01 13.79
CA MET A 91 -19.44 -24.27 12.82
C MET A 91 -18.92 -25.04 11.61
N LYS A 92 -17.73 -24.70 11.11
CA LYS A 92 -17.09 -25.43 10.02
C LYS A 92 -16.70 -26.85 10.44
N SER A 93 -16.07 -27.02 11.60
CA SER A 93 -15.70 -28.34 12.11
C SER A 93 -16.93 -29.25 12.27
N HIS A 94 -18.03 -28.70 12.78
CA HIS A 94 -19.30 -29.41 12.90
C HIS A 94 -19.94 -29.72 11.55
N ALA A 95 -19.97 -28.77 10.62
CA ALA A 95 -20.49 -28.98 9.27
C ALA A 95 -19.73 -30.10 8.54
N PHE A 96 -18.40 -30.17 8.70
CA PHE A 96 -17.60 -31.26 8.14
C PHE A 96 -18.00 -32.62 8.72
N VAL A 97 -18.08 -32.74 10.05
CA VAL A 97 -18.45 -33.98 10.72
C VAL A 97 -19.89 -34.40 10.36
N ARG A 98 -20.84 -33.46 10.40
CA ARG A 98 -22.26 -33.69 10.10
C ARG A 98 -22.46 -34.21 8.67
N GLU A 99 -21.73 -33.65 7.71
CA GLU A 99 -21.87 -34.04 6.29
C GLU A 99 -21.23 -35.41 6.00
N ASN A 100 -20.15 -35.78 6.71
CA ASN A 100 -19.40 -37.00 6.42
C ASN A 100 -19.76 -38.18 7.32
N ALA A 101 -20.33 -37.97 8.52
CA ALA A 101 -20.70 -39.06 9.42
C ALA A 101 -21.74 -40.03 8.81
N PRO A 102 -22.84 -39.55 8.17
CA PRO A 102 -23.79 -40.43 7.49
C PRO A 102 -23.14 -41.19 6.32
N ARG A 103 -22.23 -40.55 5.59
CA ARG A 103 -21.50 -41.15 4.47
C ARG A 103 -20.60 -42.29 4.94
N ALA A 104 -19.89 -42.11 6.05
CA ALA A 104 -19.04 -43.15 6.65
C ALA A 104 -19.86 -44.34 7.16
N ILE A 105 -21.05 -44.10 7.72
CA ILE A 105 -21.97 -45.16 8.17
C ILE A 105 -22.53 -45.95 6.98
N LEU A 106 -23.04 -45.25 5.95
CA LEU A 106 -23.57 -45.86 4.74
C LEU A 106 -22.51 -46.68 4.01
N TYR A 107 -21.28 -46.15 3.93
CA TYR A 107 -20.15 -46.86 3.35
C TYR A 107 -19.86 -48.18 4.09
N GLY A 108 -19.89 -48.17 5.42
CA GLY A 108 -19.75 -49.40 6.21
C GLY A 108 -20.87 -50.43 5.99
N GLN A 109 -22.10 -49.98 5.71
CA GLN A 109 -23.22 -50.87 5.39
C GLN A 109 -23.05 -51.55 4.02
N ILE A 110 -22.69 -50.77 2.99
CA ILE A 110 -22.45 -51.29 1.65
C ILE A 110 -21.27 -52.27 1.68
N TYR A 111 -20.17 -51.89 2.34
CA TYR A 111 -18.99 -52.74 2.50
C TYR A 111 -19.31 -54.08 3.20
N SER A 112 -20.17 -54.07 4.22
CA SER A 112 -20.62 -55.30 4.88
C SER A 112 -21.50 -56.19 3.98
N GLN A 113 -22.28 -55.60 3.07
CA GLN A 113 -23.13 -56.34 2.13
C GLN A 113 -22.31 -56.97 1.00
N GLU A 114 -21.29 -56.29 0.49
CA GLU A 114 -20.37 -56.81 -0.53
C GLU A 114 -19.56 -58.00 -0.01
N ILE A 115 -19.02 -57.93 1.22
CA ILE A 115 -18.32 -59.07 1.85
C ILE A 115 -19.23 -60.30 1.99
N ASN A 116 -20.49 -60.11 2.41
CA ASN A 116 -21.44 -61.21 2.54
C ASN A 116 -21.85 -61.81 1.18
N ALA A 117 -21.89 -61.01 0.11
CA ALA A 117 -22.21 -61.48 -1.24
C ALA A 117 -21.07 -62.29 -1.87
N ASP A 118 -19.81 -61.92 -1.61
CA ASP A 118 -18.63 -62.67 -2.07
C ASP A 118 -18.46 -64.02 -1.36
N ASP A 119 -18.81 -64.12 -0.07
CA ASP A 119 -18.81 -65.40 0.64
C ASP A 119 -19.95 -66.33 0.20
N LEU A 120 -21.12 -65.80 -0.17
CA LEU A 120 -22.24 -66.58 -0.74
C LEU A 120 -21.99 -67.05 -2.19
N ASN A 121 -21.19 -66.32 -2.96
CA ASN A 121 -20.85 -66.66 -4.35
C ASN A 121 -19.62 -67.57 -4.49
N LYS A 122 -18.86 -67.80 -3.42
CA LYS A 122 -17.72 -68.76 -3.43
C LYS A 122 -18.14 -70.22 -3.54
N ASP A 123 -19.39 -70.57 -3.22
CA ASP A 123 -19.92 -71.94 -3.30
C ASP A 123 -20.63 -72.28 -4.62
N LYS A 124 -20.65 -71.37 -5.62
CA LYS A 124 -21.18 -71.66 -6.96
C LYS A 124 -20.25 -71.15 -8.05
N SER A 125 -19.33 -72.02 -8.48
CA SER A 125 -18.59 -71.85 -9.72
C SER A 125 -19.48 -72.06 -10.95
N ASN A 126 -19.29 -71.21 -11.97
CA ASN A 126 -19.87 -71.20 -13.33
C ASN A 126 -21.33 -70.70 -13.34
N ASP A 127 -21.75 -69.67 -14.06
CA ASP A 127 -21.54 -69.36 -15.48
C ASP A 127 -22.00 -67.91 -15.81
N SER A 128 -21.55 -67.37 -16.96
CA SER A 128 -22.08 -66.24 -17.78
C SER A 128 -22.80 -65.00 -17.16
N SER A 129 -22.26 -63.82 -17.52
CA SER A 129 -22.92 -62.54 -17.86
C SER A 129 -24.07 -61.99 -16.98
N ASN A 130 -23.88 -60.81 -16.37
CA ASN A 130 -24.83 -59.71 -16.53
C ASN A 130 -24.37 -58.34 -16.01
N GLU A 131 -24.79 -57.35 -16.81
CA GLU A 131 -24.96 -55.91 -16.63
C GLU A 131 -24.59 -55.27 -15.26
N GLN A 132 -23.60 -54.39 -15.31
CA GLN A 132 -23.14 -53.59 -14.19
C GLN A 132 -24.00 -52.32 -14.05
N SER A 133 -24.90 -52.33 -13.07
CA SER A 133 -25.64 -51.17 -12.62
C SER A 133 -24.68 -50.11 -12.06
N THR A 134 -24.77 -48.90 -12.61
CA THR A 134 -23.92 -47.75 -12.25
C THR A 134 -24.44 -47.06 -10.99
N PHE A 135 -24.09 -47.58 -9.82
CA PHE A 135 -24.05 -46.78 -8.59
C PHE A 135 -22.60 -46.68 -8.13
N SER A 136 -21.97 -45.53 -8.36
CA SER A 136 -20.56 -45.31 -8.05
C SER A 136 -20.33 -45.28 -6.54
N VAL A 137 -19.86 -46.40 -5.99
CA VAL A 137 -19.40 -46.52 -4.60
C VAL A 137 -18.22 -45.54 -4.37
N PRO A 138 -18.23 -44.70 -3.33
CA PRO A 138 -17.15 -43.76 -3.07
C PRO A 138 -15.84 -44.50 -2.72
N HIS A 139 -14.72 -44.16 -3.37
CA HIS A 139 -13.43 -44.85 -3.23
C HIS A 139 -12.80 -44.82 -1.82
N THR A 140 -13.30 -44.01 -0.88
CA THR A 140 -12.79 -43.90 0.50
C THR A 140 -13.90 -43.50 1.48
N PRO A 141 -13.83 -43.92 2.76
CA PRO A 141 -14.85 -43.60 3.77
C PRO A 141 -14.82 -42.15 4.26
N CYS A 142 -13.74 -41.40 3.97
CA CYS A 142 -13.56 -40.02 4.42
C CYS A 142 -12.84 -39.17 3.36
N PRO A 143 -13.14 -37.86 3.28
CA PRO A 143 -12.42 -36.95 2.41
C PRO A 143 -10.96 -36.70 2.84
N GLU A 144 -10.12 -36.36 1.86
CA GLU A 144 -8.72 -35.96 2.08
C GLU A 144 -8.58 -34.69 2.94
N PHE A 145 -7.47 -34.58 3.67
CA PHE A 145 -7.15 -33.41 4.49
C PHE A 145 -7.08 -32.13 3.67
N SER A 146 -6.63 -32.21 2.42
CA SER A 146 -6.59 -31.10 1.46
C SER A 146 -7.96 -30.43 1.27
N LYS A 147 -9.04 -31.23 1.23
CA LYS A 147 -10.43 -30.77 1.08
C LYS A 147 -10.93 -30.10 2.35
N PHE A 148 -10.63 -30.70 3.51
CA PHE A 148 -10.95 -30.12 4.81
C PHE A 148 -10.23 -28.79 5.03
N LEU A 149 -8.92 -28.75 4.77
CA LEU A 149 -8.11 -27.55 4.91
C LEU A 149 -8.63 -26.42 4.02
N TYR A 150 -8.96 -26.72 2.76
CA TYR A 150 -9.57 -25.74 1.86
C TYR A 150 -10.91 -25.21 2.40
N PHE A 151 -11.78 -26.11 2.90
CA PHE A 151 -13.06 -25.72 3.47
C PHE A 151 -12.92 -24.80 4.69
N LEU A 152 -11.88 -24.96 5.52
CA LEU A 152 -11.64 -24.07 6.66
C LEU A 152 -11.50 -22.59 6.23
N PHE A 153 -10.94 -22.34 5.05
CA PHE A 153 -10.72 -21.00 4.50
C PHE A 153 -11.77 -20.56 3.47
N ALA A 154 -12.55 -21.48 2.90
CA ALA A 154 -13.61 -21.13 1.97
C ALA A 154 -14.68 -20.24 2.65
N PRO A 155 -15.25 -19.23 1.97
CA PRO A 155 -16.26 -18.33 2.52
C PRO A 155 -17.66 -18.97 2.55
N THR A 156 -17.76 -20.16 3.11
CA THR A 156 -19.01 -20.94 3.24
C THR A 156 -18.99 -21.79 4.50
N LEU A 157 -20.17 -22.03 5.06
CA LEU A 157 -20.38 -22.93 6.20
C LEU A 157 -20.83 -24.33 5.77
N ILE A 158 -21.07 -24.54 4.46
CA ILE A 158 -21.53 -25.82 3.91
C ILE A 158 -20.31 -26.58 3.39
N TYR A 159 -20.00 -27.73 3.99
CA TYR A 159 -18.95 -28.61 3.50
C TYR A 159 -19.36 -29.27 2.17
N ARG A 160 -18.44 -29.31 1.20
CA ARG A 160 -18.54 -30.06 -0.06
C ARG A 160 -17.17 -30.61 -0.42
N ASP A 161 -17.12 -31.79 -1.05
CA ASP A 161 -15.86 -32.40 -1.50
C ASP A 161 -15.19 -31.61 -2.64
N SER A 162 -15.97 -30.85 -3.38
CA SER A 162 -15.51 -29.96 -4.43
C SER A 162 -16.24 -28.62 -4.37
N TYR A 163 -15.49 -27.55 -4.58
CA TYR A 163 -16.01 -26.20 -4.78
C TYR A 163 -15.62 -25.75 -6.19
N PRO A 164 -16.35 -24.81 -6.81
CA PRO A 164 -15.98 -24.26 -8.12
C PRO A 164 -14.54 -23.73 -8.07
N ARG A 165 -13.66 -24.26 -8.92
CA ARG A 165 -12.23 -23.91 -9.01
C ARG A 165 -11.84 -23.68 -10.47
N THR A 166 -10.86 -22.82 -10.69
CA THR A 166 -10.19 -22.72 -11.99
C THR A 166 -9.29 -23.94 -12.23
N SER A 167 -9.12 -24.35 -13.49
CA SER A 167 -8.36 -25.56 -13.87
C SER A 167 -6.86 -25.54 -13.54
N SER A 168 -6.28 -24.37 -13.25
CA SER A 168 -4.88 -24.23 -12.85
C SER A 168 -4.70 -23.23 -11.70
N ILE A 169 -3.74 -23.53 -10.81
CA ILE A 169 -3.31 -22.61 -9.74
C ILE A 169 -2.33 -21.62 -10.35
N ARG A 170 -2.70 -20.34 -10.35
CA ARG A 170 -1.87 -19.25 -10.88
C ARG A 170 -0.85 -18.80 -9.83
N TRP A 171 0.22 -19.57 -9.61
CA TRP A 171 1.21 -19.29 -8.57
C TRP A 171 1.83 -17.89 -8.65
N THR A 172 2.08 -17.38 -9.85
CA THR A 172 2.54 -15.99 -10.05
C THR A 172 1.54 -14.96 -9.51
N TYR A 173 0.24 -15.23 -9.63
CA TYR A 173 -0.82 -14.39 -9.06
C TYR A 173 -0.87 -14.50 -7.55
N VAL A 174 -0.78 -15.71 -6.98
CA VAL A 174 -0.74 -15.90 -5.53
C VAL A 174 0.44 -15.15 -4.90
N ILE A 175 1.63 -15.26 -5.50
CA ILE A 175 2.82 -14.54 -5.04
C ILE A 175 2.64 -13.03 -5.25
N SER A 176 2.13 -12.60 -6.40
CA SER A 176 1.86 -11.18 -6.67
C SER A 176 0.85 -10.57 -5.71
N GLN A 177 -0.19 -11.32 -5.31
CA GLN A 177 -1.19 -10.85 -4.35
C GLN A 177 -0.66 -10.87 -2.92
N LEU A 178 0.17 -11.85 -2.56
CA LEU A 178 0.87 -11.86 -1.27
C LEU A 178 1.83 -10.69 -1.15
N VAL A 179 2.60 -10.40 -2.22
CA VAL A 179 3.47 -9.23 -2.31
C VAL A 179 2.64 -7.96 -2.34
N GLN A 180 1.58 -7.85 -3.14
CA GLN A 180 0.71 -6.66 -3.16
C GLN A 180 0.02 -6.43 -1.82
N PHE A 181 -0.41 -7.46 -1.10
CA PHE A 181 -0.95 -7.34 0.24
C PHE A 181 0.13 -6.82 1.20
N ALA A 182 1.31 -7.45 1.22
CA ALA A 182 2.43 -6.99 2.05
C ALA A 182 2.88 -5.56 1.70
N THR A 183 2.96 -5.21 0.42
CA THR A 183 3.31 -3.88 -0.09
C THR A 183 2.21 -2.87 0.21
N THR A 184 0.93 -3.17 -0.02
CA THR A 184 -0.16 -2.21 0.26
C THR A 184 -0.26 -1.94 1.76
N SER A 185 -0.09 -2.97 2.59
CA SER A 185 0.02 -2.85 4.06
C SER A 185 1.29 -2.15 4.56
N LEU A 186 2.28 -1.90 3.70
CA LEU A 186 3.52 -1.22 4.10
C LEU A 186 3.62 0.20 3.52
N PHE A 187 3.12 0.44 2.31
CA PHE A 187 3.29 1.70 1.59
C PHE A 187 2.12 2.70 1.73
N ALA A 188 0.90 2.24 2.03
CA ALA A 188 -0.29 3.11 2.10
C ALA A 188 -0.91 3.23 3.50
N ASP A 189 -0.45 2.43 4.48
CA ASP A 189 -1.12 2.27 5.77
C ASP A 189 -1.06 3.53 6.65
N ALA A 190 0.03 4.31 6.59
CA ALA A 190 0.12 5.56 7.36
C ALA A 190 -0.87 6.62 6.87
N THR A 191 -0.99 6.78 5.55
CA THR A 191 -1.98 7.67 4.93
C THR A 191 -3.39 7.18 5.24
N ASN A 192 -3.67 5.89 5.04
CA ASN A 192 -4.98 5.29 5.29
C ASN A 192 -5.38 5.38 6.77
N ALA A 193 -4.44 5.23 7.71
CA ALA A 193 -4.72 5.37 9.14
C ALA A 193 -5.18 6.78 9.50
N ILE A 194 -4.55 7.81 8.93
CA ILE A 194 -4.99 9.20 9.11
C ILE A 194 -6.35 9.41 8.41
N LEU A 195 -6.53 8.89 7.18
CA LEU A 195 -7.82 9.00 6.46
C LEU A 195 -8.97 8.37 7.23
N LEU A 196 -8.78 7.15 7.75
CA LEU A 196 -9.77 6.45 8.55
C LEU A 196 -10.04 7.19 9.85
N ALA A 197 -9.00 7.69 10.51
CA ALA A 197 -9.15 8.50 11.71
C ALA A 197 -9.88 9.82 11.44
N MET A 198 -9.87 10.33 10.20
CA MET A 198 -10.62 11.52 9.79
C MET A 198 -12.08 11.22 9.40
N SER A 199 -12.45 9.95 9.19
CA SER A 199 -13.79 9.58 8.78
C SER A 199 -14.74 9.53 9.98
N LYS A 200 -15.94 10.12 9.83
CA LYS A 200 -17.01 10.06 10.84
C LYS A 200 -17.42 8.63 11.20
N HIS A 201 -17.24 7.68 10.27
CA HIS A 201 -17.55 6.27 10.52
C HIS A 201 -16.60 5.61 11.52
N SER A 202 -15.41 6.19 11.73
CA SER A 202 -14.42 5.69 12.68
C SER A 202 -14.45 6.42 14.02
N ASP A 203 -15.38 7.37 14.22
CA ASP A 203 -15.50 8.12 15.46
C ASP A 203 -15.73 7.17 16.64
N GLY A 204 -14.83 7.24 17.64
CA GLY A 204 -14.85 6.35 18.80
C GLY A 204 -14.29 4.94 18.56
N ILE A 205 -13.90 4.59 17.32
CA ILE A 205 -13.25 3.32 16.99
C ILE A 205 -11.72 3.49 17.04
N ILE A 206 -11.21 4.57 16.44
CA ILE A 206 -9.78 4.88 16.42
C ILE A 206 -9.46 5.86 17.52
N ALA A 207 -8.74 5.40 18.55
CA ALA A 207 -8.34 6.25 19.66
C ALA A 207 -7.13 7.15 19.32
N ARG A 208 -6.18 6.64 18.51
CA ARG A 208 -4.86 7.24 18.24
C ARG A 208 -4.33 6.76 16.90
N VAL A 209 -3.45 7.54 16.29
CA VAL A 209 -2.83 7.20 15.00
C VAL A 209 -1.32 7.23 15.10
N ILE A 210 -0.68 6.17 14.61
CA ILE A 210 0.76 6.13 14.33
C ILE A 210 0.90 6.10 12.81
N ALA A 211 1.54 7.11 12.23
CA ALA A 211 1.71 7.27 10.80
C ALA A 211 3.20 7.37 10.44
N GLN A 212 3.74 6.33 9.82
CA GLN A 212 5.14 6.27 9.42
C GLN A 212 5.26 6.62 7.95
N SER A 213 5.99 7.69 7.63
CA SER A 213 6.32 8.09 6.26
C SER A 213 5.12 8.36 5.34
N GLY A 214 3.96 8.73 5.89
CA GLY A 214 2.71 8.88 5.12
C GLY A 214 1.72 9.87 5.74
N CYS A 215 0.99 10.59 4.87
CA CYS A 215 -0.09 11.50 5.24
C CYS A 215 -1.04 11.76 4.03
N PRO A 216 -2.29 12.21 4.27
CA PRO A 216 -3.27 12.50 3.21
C PRO A 216 -2.95 13.67 2.27
N PHE A 217 -1.89 14.45 2.55
CA PHE A 217 -1.54 15.60 1.71
C PHE A 217 -0.68 15.20 0.50
N HIS A 218 0.04 14.08 0.60
CA HIS A 218 0.92 13.60 -0.46
C HIS A 218 0.17 13.47 -1.79
N GLN A 219 0.80 13.83 -2.90
CA GLN A 219 0.16 13.75 -4.22
C GLN A 219 -0.30 12.34 -4.60
N TRP A 220 0.39 11.32 -4.09
CA TRP A 220 0.06 9.90 -4.30
C TRP A 220 -0.93 9.36 -3.27
N SER A 221 -1.40 10.14 -2.29
CA SER A 221 -2.26 9.62 -1.22
C SER A 221 -3.71 9.37 -1.65
N VAL A 222 -4.25 10.23 -2.51
CA VAL A 222 -5.66 10.23 -2.95
C VAL A 222 -5.72 10.58 -4.43
N ASP A 223 -6.52 9.83 -5.18
CA ASP A 223 -6.75 10.11 -6.60
C ASP A 223 -7.66 11.32 -6.75
N ARG A 224 -7.08 12.42 -7.26
CA ARG A 224 -7.78 13.69 -7.52
C ARG A 224 -8.48 13.70 -8.88
N GLN A 225 -8.30 12.68 -9.72
CA GLN A 225 -8.87 12.59 -11.07
C GLN A 225 -9.50 11.22 -11.39
N PRO A 226 -10.37 10.67 -10.52
CA PRO A 226 -10.89 9.30 -10.68
C PRO A 226 -11.73 9.12 -11.95
N ILE A 227 -12.43 10.18 -12.40
CA ILE A 227 -13.24 10.14 -13.63
C ILE A 227 -12.34 10.03 -14.87
N VAL A 228 -11.21 10.75 -14.90
CA VAL A 228 -10.25 10.67 -16.02
C VAL A 228 -9.68 9.26 -16.11
N ARG A 229 -9.29 8.69 -14.96
CA ARG A 229 -8.81 7.32 -14.86
C ARG A 229 -9.85 6.31 -15.33
N PHE A 230 -11.09 6.43 -14.86
CA PHE A 230 -12.19 5.55 -15.28
C PHE A 230 -12.44 5.63 -16.79
N ASN A 231 -12.44 6.84 -17.37
CA ASN A 231 -12.60 7.02 -18.82
C ASN A 231 -11.47 6.38 -19.63
N ASN A 232 -10.24 6.38 -19.12
CA ASN A 232 -9.13 5.69 -19.77
C ASN A 232 -9.31 4.17 -19.77
N VAL A 233 -9.81 3.59 -18.67
CA VAL A 233 -10.17 2.17 -18.61
C VAL A 233 -11.23 1.84 -19.64
N LEU A 234 -12.29 2.65 -19.75
CA LEU A 234 -13.32 2.47 -20.77
C LEU A 234 -12.73 2.52 -22.19
N LYS A 235 -11.85 3.50 -22.45
CA LYS A 235 -11.18 3.66 -23.75
C LYS A 235 -10.31 2.45 -24.10
N GLN A 236 -9.53 1.92 -23.15
CA GLN A 236 -8.71 0.73 -23.35
C GLN A 236 -9.55 -0.51 -23.67
N ASN A 237 -10.78 -0.55 -23.17
CA ASN A 237 -11.74 -1.63 -23.41
C ASN A 237 -12.69 -1.37 -24.60
N ASN A 238 -12.43 -0.34 -25.41
CA ASN A 238 -13.29 0.08 -26.53
C ASN A 238 -14.75 0.38 -26.11
N MET A 239 -14.97 0.82 -24.88
CA MET A 239 -16.28 1.17 -24.32
C MET A 239 -16.58 2.68 -24.48
N ASN A 240 -17.86 3.04 -24.53
CA ASN A 240 -18.30 4.42 -24.69
C ASN A 240 -18.32 5.17 -23.35
N SER A 241 -17.59 6.28 -23.22
CA SER A 241 -17.50 7.07 -21.98
C SER A 241 -18.69 8.00 -21.71
N LYS A 242 -19.69 8.08 -22.58
CA LYS A 242 -20.87 8.93 -22.34
C LYS A 242 -21.63 8.44 -21.10
N LYS A 243 -22.02 9.38 -20.22
CA LYS A 243 -22.71 9.12 -18.94
C LYS A 243 -23.93 8.18 -19.06
N LYS A 244 -24.65 8.21 -20.19
CA LYS A 244 -25.80 7.31 -20.45
C LYS A 244 -25.45 5.81 -20.48
N PHE A 245 -24.19 5.46 -20.75
CA PHE A 245 -23.71 4.07 -20.76
C PHE A 245 -23.04 3.67 -19.44
N LEU A 246 -22.99 4.55 -18.43
CA LEU A 246 -22.27 4.29 -17.18
C LEU A 246 -22.71 2.98 -16.52
N HIS A 247 -24.01 2.73 -16.44
CA HIS A 247 -24.52 1.50 -15.82
C HIS A 247 -24.13 0.25 -16.62
N SER A 248 -24.33 0.24 -17.95
CA SER A 248 -23.95 -0.94 -18.76
C SER A 248 -22.43 -1.17 -18.78
N ASN A 249 -21.64 -0.09 -18.78
CA ASN A 249 -20.19 -0.17 -18.68
C ASN A 249 -19.77 -0.81 -17.36
N ILE A 250 -20.37 -0.40 -16.23
CA ILE A 250 -20.08 -0.99 -14.91
C ILE A 250 -20.44 -2.48 -14.91
N GLU A 251 -21.61 -2.86 -15.43
CA GLU A 251 -22.01 -4.27 -15.49
C GLU A 251 -21.07 -5.09 -16.38
N GLN A 252 -20.65 -4.55 -17.53
CA GLN A 252 -19.68 -5.22 -18.39
C GLN A 252 -18.31 -5.36 -17.70
N LEU A 253 -17.82 -4.32 -17.01
CA LEU A 253 -16.57 -4.38 -16.25
C LEU A 253 -16.64 -5.39 -15.10
N LYS A 254 -17.79 -5.55 -14.43
CA LYS A 254 -17.99 -6.59 -13.39
C LYS A 254 -17.89 -8.01 -13.95
N THR A 255 -18.23 -8.22 -15.21
CA THR A 255 -18.08 -9.53 -15.89
C THR A 255 -16.67 -9.79 -16.40
N MET A 256 -15.82 -8.76 -16.42
CA MET A 256 -14.44 -8.88 -16.91
C MET A 256 -13.60 -9.71 -15.94
N ALA A 257 -12.68 -10.52 -16.48
CA ALA A 257 -11.70 -11.17 -15.64
C ALA A 257 -10.83 -10.12 -14.93
N ALA A 258 -10.64 -10.27 -13.62
CA ALA A 258 -9.91 -9.29 -12.81
C ALA A 258 -8.50 -8.95 -13.34
N LYS A 259 -7.82 -9.90 -14.01
CA LYS A 259 -6.52 -9.68 -14.65
C LYS A 259 -6.61 -8.66 -15.79
N ASP A 260 -7.63 -8.79 -16.64
CA ASP A 260 -7.79 -7.94 -17.81
C ASP A 260 -8.23 -6.54 -17.39
N PHE A 261 -9.06 -6.46 -16.35
CA PHE A 261 -9.37 -5.20 -15.69
C PHE A 261 -8.12 -4.55 -15.10
N GLN A 262 -7.31 -5.29 -14.33
CA GLN A 262 -6.06 -4.78 -13.75
C GLN A 262 -5.08 -4.32 -14.83
N TYR A 263 -4.93 -5.07 -15.91
CA TYR A 263 -4.08 -4.71 -17.04
C TYR A 263 -4.55 -3.40 -17.68
N THR A 264 -5.83 -3.28 -18.00
CA THR A 264 -6.39 -2.04 -18.60
C THR A 264 -6.35 -0.85 -17.65
N TYR A 265 -6.48 -1.10 -16.34
CA TYR A 265 -6.33 -0.09 -15.29
C TYR A 265 -4.89 0.43 -15.18
N GLN A 266 -3.91 -0.47 -15.21
CA GLN A 266 -2.49 -0.13 -15.04
C GLN A 266 -1.87 0.49 -16.31
N TYR A 267 -2.25 0.04 -17.50
CA TYR A 267 -1.72 0.58 -18.77
C TYR A 267 -2.49 1.81 -19.30
N GLY A 268 -3.60 2.18 -18.65
CA GLY A 268 -4.44 3.33 -19.02
C GLY A 268 -3.90 4.70 -18.60
N LEU A 269 -2.79 4.76 -17.86
CA LEU A 269 -2.26 5.98 -17.26
C LEU A 269 -0.83 6.28 -17.73
N ASP A 270 -0.50 7.57 -17.79
CA ASP A 270 0.90 8.00 -17.81
C ASP A 270 1.60 7.44 -16.55
N LYS A 271 2.83 6.94 -16.71
CA LYS A 271 3.61 6.10 -15.77
C LYS A 271 3.90 6.70 -14.37
N SER A 272 3.23 7.76 -13.96
CA SER A 272 3.46 8.46 -12.69
C SER A 272 2.43 8.15 -11.60
N SER A 273 1.36 7.37 -11.87
CA SER A 273 0.31 7.08 -10.88
C SER A 273 -0.23 5.64 -10.94
N ASP A 274 0.69 4.67 -10.83
CA ASP A 274 0.44 3.23 -11.04
C ASP A 274 -0.45 2.52 -9.99
N TYR A 275 -0.98 3.20 -8.97
CA TYR A 275 -1.72 2.55 -7.87
C TYR A 275 -3.16 3.05 -7.74
N PRO A 276 -4.13 2.17 -7.40
CA PRO A 276 -5.48 2.57 -7.04
C PRO A 276 -5.44 3.27 -5.68
N PHE A 277 -5.55 4.59 -5.69
CA PHE A 277 -5.59 5.38 -4.46
C PHE A 277 -7.04 5.63 -4.03
N PRO A 278 -7.28 5.86 -2.72
CA PRO A 278 -8.57 6.36 -2.23
C PRO A 278 -9.06 7.55 -3.05
N VAL A 279 -10.38 7.72 -3.13
CA VAL A 279 -11.03 8.85 -3.82
C VAL A 279 -11.85 9.65 -2.83
N VAL A 280 -12.09 10.92 -3.12
CA VAL A 280 -13.10 11.71 -2.41
C VAL A 280 -14.47 11.19 -2.87
N ASP A 281 -15.14 10.42 -2.02
CA ASP A 281 -16.40 9.72 -2.28
C ASP A 281 -17.61 10.38 -1.60
N ASN A 282 -17.39 11.46 -0.84
CA ASN A 282 -18.38 12.13 0.00
C ASN A 282 -18.98 11.22 1.11
N ASP A 283 -18.33 10.09 1.42
CA ASP A 283 -18.79 9.13 2.43
C ASP A 283 -17.65 8.84 3.42
N LEU A 284 -16.67 8.04 3.02
CA LEU A 284 -15.49 7.77 3.84
C LEU A 284 -14.54 8.99 3.85
N VAL A 285 -14.31 9.56 2.66
CA VAL A 285 -13.53 10.77 2.42
C VAL A 285 -14.47 11.87 1.94
N ILE A 286 -14.86 12.74 2.87
CA ILE A 286 -16.00 13.65 2.70
C ILE A 286 -15.68 14.84 1.76
N ASP A 287 -14.45 15.33 1.76
CA ASP A 287 -14.04 16.50 0.96
C ASP A 287 -12.51 16.56 0.79
N ASN A 288 -12.02 17.56 0.08
CA ASN A 288 -10.60 17.92 0.02
C ASN A 288 -10.05 18.15 1.44
N PHE A 289 -9.01 17.39 1.79
CA PHE A 289 -8.45 17.38 3.14
C PHE A 289 -8.08 18.75 3.66
N GLU A 290 -7.53 19.62 2.82
CA GLU A 290 -7.18 20.99 3.20
C GLU A 290 -8.38 21.73 3.80
N GLN A 291 -9.58 21.58 3.22
CA GLN A 291 -10.81 22.18 3.73
C GLN A 291 -11.33 21.46 4.98
N LEU A 292 -11.16 20.14 5.07
CA LEU A 292 -11.55 19.35 6.25
C LEU A 292 -10.74 19.74 7.51
N ILE A 293 -9.46 20.09 7.34
CA ILE A 293 -8.61 20.53 8.46
C ILE A 293 -9.13 21.88 9.01
N HIS A 294 -9.50 22.81 8.12
CA HIS A 294 -9.96 24.15 8.50
C HIS A 294 -11.40 24.20 9.03
N THR A 295 -12.29 23.34 8.53
CA THR A 295 -13.69 23.26 8.97
C THR A 295 -13.86 22.58 10.33
N GLY A 296 -12.77 22.13 10.95
CA GLY A 296 -12.76 21.56 12.31
C GLY A 296 -13.14 20.08 12.36
N SER A 297 -13.22 19.40 11.21
CA SER A 297 -13.50 17.96 11.12
C SER A 297 -12.23 17.09 11.28
N LEU A 298 -11.07 17.70 11.58
CA LEU A 298 -9.90 16.92 11.96
C LEU A 298 -10.19 16.29 13.34
N VAL A 299 -10.50 15.00 13.30
CA VAL A 299 -10.81 14.20 14.48
C VAL A 299 -9.74 14.43 15.53
N ASN A 300 -10.21 14.73 16.75
CA ASN A 300 -9.43 15.11 17.92
C ASN A 300 -8.65 13.90 18.48
N THR A 301 -7.82 13.32 17.63
CA THR A 301 -7.08 12.07 17.81
C THR A 301 -5.60 12.38 17.87
N ASP A 302 -4.91 11.88 18.89
CA ASP A 302 -3.46 12.07 19.01
C ASP A 302 -2.74 11.38 17.84
N ILE A 303 -1.71 12.02 17.30
CA ILE A 303 -0.91 11.50 16.19
C ILE A 303 0.55 11.41 16.57
N LEU A 304 1.16 10.24 16.34
CA LEU A 304 2.61 10.07 16.24
C LEU A 304 2.94 9.91 14.77
N ILE A 305 3.76 10.80 14.21
CA ILE A 305 4.10 10.81 12.80
C ILE A 305 5.59 11.06 12.60
N GLY A 306 6.18 10.54 11.53
CA GLY A 306 7.57 10.83 11.22
C GLY A 306 8.04 10.25 9.92
N VAL A 307 9.33 10.46 9.65
CA VAL A 307 9.98 10.08 8.39
C VAL A 307 11.41 9.61 8.63
N THR A 308 11.94 8.86 7.67
CA THR A 308 13.35 8.51 7.53
C THR A 308 14.14 9.63 6.85
N ALA A 309 15.48 9.59 6.89
CA ALA A 309 16.32 10.69 6.37
C ALA A 309 16.36 10.77 4.83
N ASP A 310 16.31 9.62 4.16
CA ASP A 310 16.40 9.47 2.72
C ASP A 310 15.14 8.76 2.18
N GLU A 311 13.94 9.22 2.54
CA GLU A 311 12.64 8.60 2.20
C GLU A 311 12.55 8.06 0.78
N SER A 312 12.86 8.90 -0.22
CA SER A 312 12.74 8.52 -1.63
C SER A 312 13.96 7.78 -2.19
N LEU A 313 14.78 7.16 -1.32
CA LEU A 313 16.00 6.47 -1.72
C LEU A 313 15.72 5.40 -2.78
N TYR A 314 14.65 4.62 -2.62
CA TYR A 314 14.32 3.54 -3.56
C TYR A 314 14.09 4.06 -5.00
N LEU A 315 13.38 5.18 -5.15
CA LEU A 315 13.18 5.83 -6.46
C LEU A 315 14.45 6.49 -6.98
N ALA A 316 15.20 7.12 -6.07
CA ALA A 316 16.44 7.78 -6.40
C ALA A 316 17.49 6.77 -6.89
N GLU A 317 17.69 5.67 -6.16
CA GLU A 317 18.55 4.56 -6.55
C GLU A 317 18.12 4.00 -7.89
N GLU A 318 16.85 3.65 -8.07
CA GLU A 318 16.35 3.13 -9.35
C GLU A 318 16.72 4.07 -10.52
N HIS A 319 16.40 5.35 -10.38
CA HIS A 319 16.66 6.34 -11.41
C HIS A 319 18.16 6.56 -11.65
N ILE A 320 18.97 6.58 -10.60
CA ILE A 320 20.43 6.66 -10.68
C ILE A 320 20.93 5.41 -11.41
N PHE A 321 20.71 4.20 -10.91
CA PHE A 321 21.26 2.97 -11.48
C PHE A 321 20.82 2.70 -12.93
N TYR A 322 19.56 2.97 -13.31
CA TYR A 322 19.10 2.76 -14.69
C TYR A 322 19.67 3.78 -15.69
N ASN A 323 19.92 5.01 -15.26
CA ASN A 323 20.36 6.08 -16.16
C ASN A 323 21.87 6.35 -16.10
N TYR A 324 22.54 5.93 -15.04
CA TYR A 324 23.93 6.27 -14.71
C TYR A 324 24.91 5.12 -14.92
N LEU A 325 24.58 3.91 -14.47
CA LEU A 325 25.52 2.79 -14.57
C LEU A 325 25.47 2.10 -15.94
N PRO A 326 26.64 1.70 -16.49
CA PRO A 326 26.74 0.81 -17.64
C PRO A 326 25.90 -0.45 -17.41
N LYS A 327 25.25 -0.96 -18.46
CA LYS A 327 24.32 -2.13 -18.38
C LYS A 327 24.91 -3.31 -17.62
N GLN A 328 26.22 -3.56 -17.77
CA GLN A 328 26.97 -4.60 -17.08
C GLN A 328 27.02 -4.44 -15.55
N ASN A 329 27.02 -3.22 -15.03
CA ASN A 329 27.12 -2.93 -13.60
C ASN A 329 25.73 -2.80 -12.92
N ARG A 330 24.64 -2.80 -13.69
CA ARG A 330 23.27 -2.65 -13.15
C ARG A 330 22.81 -3.85 -12.31
N LYS A 331 23.38 -5.03 -12.56
CA LYS A 331 23.01 -6.31 -11.91
C LYS A 331 23.86 -6.66 -10.69
N ASN A 332 24.98 -5.97 -10.45
CA ASN A 332 25.77 -6.22 -9.24
C ASN A 332 25.04 -5.62 -8.04
N SER A 333 24.65 -6.51 -7.12
CA SER A 333 23.99 -6.22 -5.85
C SER A 333 24.91 -5.54 -4.83
N SER A 334 26.22 -5.68 -5.00
CA SER A 334 27.26 -5.32 -4.04
C SER A 334 28.30 -4.38 -4.67
N ILE A 335 27.84 -3.27 -5.24
CA ILE A 335 28.75 -2.29 -5.87
C ILE A 335 29.69 -1.66 -4.83
N VAL A 336 29.33 -1.70 -3.54
CA VAL A 336 30.09 -1.02 -2.46
C VAL A 336 30.30 -1.89 -1.21
N THR A 337 30.28 -3.24 -1.29
CA THR A 337 30.64 -4.06 -0.12
C THR A 337 32.10 -4.51 -0.15
N ASN A 338 32.92 -3.81 0.64
CA ASN A 338 34.09 -4.30 1.39
C ASN A 338 34.88 -5.51 0.81
N SER A 339 35.50 -5.31 -0.35
CA SER A 339 36.72 -6.03 -0.71
C SER A 339 37.81 -4.99 -0.93
N ARG A 340 38.76 -4.92 0.01
CA ARG A 340 39.90 -3.97 -0.01
C ARG A 340 40.79 -4.11 -1.26
N SER A 341 40.59 -5.14 -2.09
CA SER A 341 41.36 -5.39 -3.31
C SER A 341 40.63 -5.01 -4.60
N SER A 342 39.29 -4.99 -4.65
CA SER A 342 38.52 -4.63 -5.86
C SER A 342 37.84 -3.26 -5.81
N ALA A 343 37.80 -2.60 -4.64
CA ALA A 343 37.24 -1.26 -4.51
C ALA A 343 37.99 -0.21 -5.37
N LYS A 344 39.33 -0.26 -5.42
CA LYS A 344 40.16 0.79 -6.05
C LYS A 344 39.79 1.09 -7.51
N SER A 345 39.51 0.09 -8.34
CA SER A 345 39.25 0.31 -9.78
C SER A 345 37.84 0.81 -10.09
N ILE A 346 36.84 0.45 -9.27
CA ILE A 346 35.46 0.92 -9.43
C ILE A 346 35.33 2.34 -8.86
N THR A 347 35.97 2.64 -7.72
CA THR A 347 35.95 3.99 -7.14
C THR A 347 36.64 4.99 -8.07
N GLU A 348 37.75 4.63 -8.71
CA GLU A 348 38.40 5.48 -9.74
C GLU A 348 37.50 5.73 -10.95
N TYR A 349 36.84 4.70 -11.48
CA TYR A 349 35.93 4.87 -12.63
C TYR A 349 34.70 5.71 -12.28
N GLU A 350 34.11 5.51 -11.10
CA GLU A 350 32.96 6.28 -10.59
C GLU A 350 33.32 7.74 -10.31
N GLN A 351 34.52 8.00 -9.78
CA GLN A 351 35.05 9.36 -9.58
C GLN A 351 35.27 10.06 -10.93
N ILE A 352 35.90 9.38 -11.89
CA ILE A 352 36.29 9.98 -13.19
C ILE A 352 35.10 10.18 -14.14
N HIS A 353 34.25 9.16 -14.33
CA HIS A 353 33.20 9.20 -15.37
C HIS A 353 31.83 9.60 -14.83
N GLY A 354 31.57 9.30 -13.58
CA GLY A 354 30.28 9.53 -12.95
C GLY A 354 29.89 11.01 -12.86
N PHE A 355 30.78 11.82 -12.32
CA PHE A 355 30.54 13.25 -12.14
C PHE A 355 30.37 14.01 -13.46
N SER A 356 31.22 13.72 -14.47
CA SER A 356 31.10 14.30 -15.82
C SER A 356 29.75 13.94 -16.47
N TYR A 357 29.24 12.74 -16.19
CA TYR A 357 27.97 12.27 -16.73
C TYR A 357 26.75 13.00 -16.08
N PHE A 358 26.75 13.18 -14.76
CA PHE A 358 25.72 13.96 -14.05
C PHE A 358 25.63 15.40 -14.55
N LYS A 359 26.78 16.05 -14.77
CA LYS A 359 26.84 17.42 -15.27
C LYS A 359 26.40 17.56 -16.74
N LYS A 360 26.64 16.54 -17.57
CA LYS A 360 26.25 16.54 -19.00
C LYS A 360 24.76 16.35 -19.22
N LYS A 361 24.06 15.68 -18.30
CA LYS A 361 22.63 15.39 -18.43
C LYS A 361 21.81 16.23 -17.45
N LYS A 362 20.79 16.92 -17.95
CA LYS A 362 19.89 17.78 -17.16
C LYS A 362 18.92 16.94 -16.33
N PHE A 363 19.42 16.20 -15.33
CA PHE A 363 18.64 15.21 -14.57
C PHE A 363 17.51 15.83 -13.77
N ILE A 364 17.78 16.87 -12.99
CA ILE A 364 16.74 17.63 -12.29
C ILE A 364 15.70 18.13 -13.29
N LYS A 365 16.15 18.70 -14.42
CA LYS A 365 15.25 19.18 -15.47
C LYS A 365 14.37 18.08 -16.06
N ASN A 366 14.94 16.90 -16.30
CA ASN A 366 14.22 15.75 -16.86
C ASN A 366 13.23 15.17 -15.85
N PHE A 367 13.63 15.09 -14.57
CA PHE A 367 12.77 14.67 -13.48
C PHE A 367 11.57 15.63 -13.34
N LEU A 368 11.84 16.94 -13.25
CA LEU A 368 10.79 17.96 -13.23
C LEU A 368 9.91 17.88 -14.48
N LYS A 369 10.49 17.83 -15.69
CA LYS A 369 9.70 17.71 -16.93
C LYS A 369 8.77 16.49 -16.94
N LYS A 370 9.20 15.37 -16.34
CA LYS A 370 8.44 14.12 -16.33
C LYS A 370 7.37 14.09 -15.23
N TYR A 371 7.70 14.52 -14.01
CA TYR A 371 6.86 14.31 -12.84
C TYR A 371 6.27 15.60 -12.26
N HIS A 372 6.96 16.73 -12.41
CA HIS A 372 6.55 18.03 -11.89
C HIS A 372 6.80 19.17 -12.90
N PRO A 373 6.17 19.11 -14.09
CA PRO A 373 6.41 20.10 -15.15
C PRO A 373 6.07 21.53 -14.71
N GLU A 374 5.18 21.67 -13.73
CA GLU A 374 4.81 22.94 -13.11
C GLU A 374 5.99 23.69 -12.48
N TYR A 375 7.01 22.98 -11.98
CA TYR A 375 8.19 23.59 -11.35
C TYR A 375 9.33 23.85 -12.34
N LEU A 376 9.15 23.54 -13.63
CA LEU A 376 10.22 23.66 -14.64
C LEU A 376 10.71 25.11 -14.82
N CYS A 377 9.84 26.10 -14.59
CA CYS A 377 10.20 27.51 -14.64
C CYS A 377 11.16 27.94 -13.52
N PHE A 378 11.19 27.22 -12.39
CA PHE A 378 12.11 27.44 -11.26
C PHE A 378 13.33 26.53 -11.29
N TYR A 379 13.60 25.89 -12.44
CA TYR A 379 14.67 24.89 -12.58
C TYR A 379 16.03 25.39 -12.05
N GLU A 380 16.42 26.63 -12.35
CA GLU A 380 17.72 27.16 -11.95
C GLU A 380 17.83 27.32 -10.42
N GLU A 381 16.75 27.75 -9.76
CA GLU A 381 16.68 27.88 -8.30
C GLU A 381 16.71 26.49 -7.63
N ILE A 382 15.97 25.54 -8.17
CA ILE A 382 15.94 24.13 -7.70
C ILE A 382 17.30 23.47 -7.91
N GLU A 383 17.94 23.68 -9.06
CA GLU A 383 19.29 23.16 -9.34
C GLU A 383 20.32 23.78 -8.39
N ALA A 384 20.22 25.08 -8.09
CA ALA A 384 21.13 25.71 -7.13
C ALA A 384 21.00 25.13 -5.72
N GLN A 385 19.78 24.80 -5.28
CA GLN A 385 19.51 24.21 -3.96
C GLN A 385 19.98 22.76 -3.86
N TYR A 386 19.61 21.90 -4.81
CA TYR A 386 19.85 20.46 -4.75
C TYR A 386 21.09 19.99 -5.49
N MET A 387 21.73 20.85 -6.28
CA MET A 387 22.97 20.53 -6.96
C MET A 387 23.89 21.76 -7.05
N PRO A 388 24.26 22.38 -5.90
CA PRO A 388 25.01 23.62 -5.90
C PRO A 388 26.35 23.45 -6.65
N LYS A 389 26.80 24.48 -7.34
CA LYS A 389 28.11 24.45 -8.00
C LYS A 389 29.21 24.51 -6.94
N ILE A 390 30.04 23.48 -6.86
CA ILE A 390 31.20 23.46 -5.96
C ILE A 390 32.49 23.25 -6.75
N LYS A 391 33.63 23.69 -6.18
CA LYS A 391 34.95 23.62 -6.81
C LYS A 391 35.57 22.20 -6.78
N ARG A 392 35.13 21.34 -5.85
CA ARG A 392 35.62 19.96 -5.70
C ARG A 392 34.68 18.94 -6.33
N GLU A 393 35.20 17.76 -6.61
CA GLU A 393 34.37 16.61 -7.03
C GLU A 393 33.53 16.10 -5.86
N ARG A 394 32.33 15.60 -6.18
CA ARG A 394 31.40 14.96 -5.23
C ARG A 394 31.52 13.45 -5.30
N SER A 395 31.32 12.79 -4.16
CA SER A 395 31.17 11.32 -4.16
C SER A 395 29.81 10.91 -4.71
N LEU A 396 29.67 9.63 -5.12
CA LEU A 396 28.39 9.07 -5.54
C LEU A 396 27.33 9.20 -4.43
N THR A 397 27.69 8.93 -3.18
CA THR A 397 26.81 9.08 -2.01
C THR A 397 26.34 10.51 -1.82
N GLU A 398 27.21 11.51 -2.00
CA GLU A 398 26.81 12.93 -1.92
C GLU A 398 25.79 13.30 -3.00
N ILE A 399 26.00 12.83 -4.24
CA ILE A 399 25.05 13.06 -5.34
C ILE A 399 23.73 12.34 -5.08
N ALA A 400 23.79 11.11 -4.58
CA ALA A 400 22.62 10.33 -4.23
C ALA A 400 21.81 10.97 -3.12
N HIS A 401 22.43 11.46 -2.04
CA HIS A 401 21.75 12.22 -0.99
C HIS A 401 21.09 13.48 -1.55
N LEU A 402 21.81 14.26 -2.36
CA LEU A 402 21.27 15.49 -2.95
C LEU A 402 20.06 15.23 -3.85
N TYR A 403 20.14 14.21 -4.71
CA TYR A 403 19.04 13.81 -5.57
C TYR A 403 17.88 13.21 -4.77
N THR A 404 18.17 12.36 -3.79
CA THR A 404 17.16 11.77 -2.91
C THR A 404 16.45 12.83 -2.09
N ASN A 405 17.17 13.88 -1.66
CA ASN A 405 16.57 15.02 -0.96
C ASN A 405 15.56 15.77 -1.85
N LEU A 406 15.89 16.03 -3.11
CA LEU A 406 14.96 16.65 -4.06
C LEU A 406 13.68 15.82 -4.20
N VAL A 407 13.82 14.51 -4.41
CA VAL A 407 12.66 13.62 -4.59
C VAL A 407 11.86 13.49 -3.30
N SER A 408 12.54 13.35 -2.15
CA SER A 408 11.89 13.23 -0.83
C SER A 408 11.13 14.49 -0.45
N ASP A 409 11.64 15.67 -0.78
CA ASP A 409 10.91 16.91 -0.53
C ASP A 409 9.62 16.99 -1.33
N LEU A 410 9.68 16.68 -2.62
CA LEU A 410 8.53 16.77 -3.53
C LEU A 410 7.49 15.67 -3.27
N MET A 411 7.92 14.49 -2.82
CA MET A 411 7.04 13.34 -2.63
C MET A 411 6.51 13.19 -1.21
N ILE A 412 7.29 13.61 -0.20
CA ILE A 412 7.01 13.34 1.21
C ILE A 412 7.10 14.60 2.07
N TYR A 413 8.30 15.20 2.22
CA TYR A 413 8.53 16.17 3.30
C TYR A 413 7.71 17.45 3.17
N TYR A 414 7.58 18.00 1.95
CA TYR A 414 6.81 19.24 1.76
C TYR A 414 5.35 19.08 2.18
N ASP A 415 4.69 18.02 1.69
CA ASP A 415 3.28 17.75 1.98
C ASP A 415 3.06 17.33 3.43
N LEU A 416 3.97 16.55 4.03
CA LEU A 416 3.90 16.17 5.44
C LEU A 416 4.01 17.39 6.37
N ILE A 417 4.96 18.30 6.10
CA ILE A 417 5.11 19.51 6.92
C ILE A 417 3.92 20.45 6.70
N ARG A 418 3.37 20.51 5.48
CA ARG A 418 2.13 21.25 5.20
C ARG A 418 0.97 20.70 6.02
N PHE A 419 0.78 19.37 6.05
CA PHE A 419 -0.20 18.71 6.92
C PHE A 419 0.00 19.07 8.39
N LEU A 420 1.23 19.01 8.91
CA LEU A 420 1.54 19.39 10.30
C LEU A 420 1.17 20.85 10.60
N ARG A 421 1.45 21.77 9.66
CA ARG A 421 1.11 23.19 9.80
C ARG A 421 -0.38 23.45 9.77
N GLU A 422 -1.12 22.78 8.89
CA GLU A 422 -2.57 22.90 8.87
C GLU A 422 -3.20 22.33 10.13
N ARG A 423 -2.69 21.20 10.62
CA ARG A 423 -3.13 20.63 11.90
C ARG A 423 -2.93 21.59 13.07
N LEU A 424 -1.81 22.30 13.13
CA LEU A 424 -1.57 23.34 14.15
C LEU A 424 -2.52 24.56 14.03
N GLN A 425 -3.07 24.82 12.85
CA GLN A 425 -4.04 25.89 12.62
C GLN A 425 -5.49 25.43 12.85
N SER A 426 -5.72 24.11 12.91
CA SER A 426 -7.02 23.53 13.18
C SER A 426 -7.50 23.76 14.62
N GLN A 427 -8.77 23.46 14.88
CA GLN A 427 -9.37 23.50 16.22
C GLN A 427 -9.07 22.26 17.08
N SER A 428 -8.24 21.33 16.59
CA SER A 428 -7.89 20.11 17.30
C SER A 428 -7.11 20.42 18.58
N LYS A 429 -7.50 19.77 19.68
CA LYS A 429 -6.80 19.82 20.97
C LYS A 429 -5.84 18.62 21.17
N ALA A 430 -5.86 17.68 20.24
CA ALA A 430 -5.06 16.48 20.30
C ALA A 430 -3.59 16.76 20.00
N SER A 431 -2.71 16.02 20.67
CA SER A 431 -1.27 16.19 20.55
C SER A 431 -0.75 15.59 19.24
N THR A 432 0.38 16.12 18.78
CA THR A 432 1.11 15.57 17.62
C THR A 432 2.55 15.38 18.04
N TYR A 433 3.14 14.22 17.82
CA TYR A 433 4.53 13.92 18.12
C TYR A 433 5.27 13.58 16.84
N VAL A 434 6.34 14.32 16.54
CA VAL A 434 7.08 14.18 15.28
C VAL A 434 8.42 13.50 15.51
N TYR A 435 8.76 12.51 14.68
CA TYR A 435 10.09 11.89 14.68
C TYR A 435 10.82 12.03 13.34
N TYR A 436 12.14 11.98 13.42
CA TYR A 436 13.06 11.85 12.30
C TYR A 436 13.99 10.67 12.55
N TYR A 437 14.06 9.74 11.61
CA TYR A 437 14.89 8.55 11.75
C TYR A 437 16.15 8.67 10.87
N THR A 438 17.31 8.64 11.51
CA THR A 438 18.61 8.84 10.84
C THR A 438 19.59 7.69 11.08
N ASN A 439 19.17 6.62 11.76
CA ASN A 439 20.01 5.44 11.93
C ASN A 439 20.07 4.61 10.63
N PRO A 440 21.25 4.24 10.13
CA PRO A 440 21.35 3.36 8.95
C PRO A 440 20.64 2.02 9.16
N ALA A 441 19.97 1.52 8.11
CA ALA A 441 19.30 0.22 8.16
C ALA A 441 20.32 -0.93 8.23
N ILE A 442 20.08 -1.90 9.11
CA ILE A 442 20.84 -3.17 9.16
C ILE A 442 20.12 -4.23 8.32
N PHE A 443 18.79 -4.20 8.32
CA PHE A 443 17.98 -5.11 7.53
C PHE A 443 18.13 -4.86 6.02
N ASN A 444 18.54 -5.89 5.29
CA ASN A 444 18.72 -5.85 3.84
C ASN A 444 17.61 -6.65 3.12
N LEU A 445 16.65 -5.95 2.52
CA LEU A 445 15.64 -6.56 1.66
C LEU A 445 16.21 -6.84 0.26
N ASN A 446 17.06 -7.87 0.14
CA ASN A 446 17.61 -8.36 -1.13
C ASN A 446 18.13 -7.26 -2.09
N ASN A 447 18.89 -6.31 -1.57
CA ASN A 447 19.56 -5.21 -2.30
C ASN A 447 18.65 -4.10 -2.83
N LEU A 448 17.38 -4.02 -2.39
CA LEU A 448 16.49 -2.94 -2.82
C LEU A 448 16.77 -1.60 -2.11
N LEU A 449 17.38 -1.61 -0.92
CA LEU A 449 17.48 -0.44 -0.03
C LEU A 449 18.90 -0.07 0.41
N GLN A 450 19.94 -0.75 -0.07
CA GLN A 450 21.32 -0.53 0.42
C GLN A 450 22.38 -0.67 -0.68
N ARG A 451 22.08 -0.24 -1.92
CA ARG A 451 23.09 -0.23 -2.98
C ARG A 451 24.09 0.90 -2.79
N ILE A 452 23.66 1.98 -2.13
CA ILE A 452 24.49 3.12 -1.75
C ILE A 452 24.66 3.09 -0.21
N PRO A 453 25.90 3.04 0.30
CA PRO A 453 26.14 2.91 1.74
C PRO A 453 25.76 4.19 2.49
N ASN A 454 25.45 4.04 3.77
CA ASN A 454 25.16 5.12 4.72
C ASN A 454 23.94 5.99 4.37
N MET A 455 23.00 5.46 3.59
CA MET A 455 21.70 6.11 3.35
C MET A 455 20.61 5.47 4.23
N VAL A 456 19.62 6.27 4.62
CA VAL A 456 18.53 5.86 5.51
C VAL A 456 17.23 5.90 4.74
N GLY A 457 17.03 4.89 3.89
CA GLY A 457 15.88 4.80 3.01
C GLY A 457 14.56 4.58 3.73
N HIS A 458 13.46 4.67 2.97
CA HIS A 458 12.13 4.25 3.42
C HIS A 458 12.17 2.88 4.10
N PHE A 459 11.45 2.74 5.22
CA PHE A 459 11.38 1.55 6.08
C PHE A 459 12.62 1.23 6.92
N ALA A 460 13.66 2.07 6.91
CA ALA A 460 14.89 1.83 7.67
C ALA A 460 14.67 1.69 9.18
N GLU A 461 13.56 2.17 9.72
CA GLU A 461 13.23 2.12 11.15
C GLU A 461 12.48 0.86 11.58
N LEU A 462 11.93 0.09 10.63
CA LEU A 462 10.97 -0.97 10.93
C LEU A 462 11.60 -2.12 11.72
N ASP A 463 12.83 -2.51 11.42
CA ASP A 463 13.48 -3.63 12.11
C ASP A 463 13.67 -3.36 13.61
N LEU A 464 14.04 -2.13 13.97
CA LEU A 464 14.17 -1.71 15.36
C LEU A 464 12.81 -1.55 16.05
N ILE A 465 11.78 -1.03 15.37
CA ILE A 465 10.42 -0.89 15.94
C ILE A 465 9.78 -2.26 16.17
N TRP A 466 9.98 -3.22 15.27
CA TRP A 466 9.44 -4.57 15.41
C TRP A 466 10.26 -5.47 16.34
N GLY A 467 11.33 -4.94 16.94
CA GLY A 467 12.13 -5.66 17.93
C GLY A 467 12.94 -6.80 17.34
N VAL A 468 13.33 -6.70 16.07
CA VAL A 468 14.18 -7.69 15.40
C VAL A 468 15.45 -8.03 16.21
N PRO A 469 16.14 -7.06 16.85
CA PRO A 469 17.32 -7.35 17.67
C PRO A 469 17.08 -8.33 18.83
N PHE A 470 15.83 -8.56 19.26
CA PHE A 470 15.49 -9.46 20.36
C PHE A 470 15.14 -10.88 19.92
N PHE A 471 15.13 -11.16 18.60
CA PHE A 471 14.84 -12.50 18.10
C PHE A 471 16.11 -13.33 17.93
N ASN A 472 16.19 -14.47 18.63
CA ASN A 472 17.34 -15.38 18.66
C ASN A 472 17.61 -16.13 17.33
N ARG A 473 16.98 -15.72 16.21
CA ARG A 473 17.05 -16.38 14.90
C ARG A 473 17.45 -15.45 13.75
N SER A 474 17.77 -14.18 14.01
CA SER A 474 18.23 -13.28 12.94
C SER A 474 19.69 -13.54 12.61
N ASN A 475 20.03 -13.76 11.34
CA ASN A 475 21.42 -13.77 10.85
C ASN A 475 22.05 -12.35 10.82
N LEU A 476 21.42 -11.36 11.44
CA LEU A 476 21.82 -9.96 11.47
C LEU A 476 22.51 -9.66 12.80
N SER A 477 23.60 -8.90 12.74
CA SER A 477 24.34 -8.46 13.93
C SER A 477 24.01 -7.00 14.23
N TYR A 478 23.35 -6.76 15.37
CA TYR A 478 23.05 -5.42 15.88
C TYR A 478 24.06 -5.03 16.96
N THR A 479 24.42 -3.76 17.01
CA THR A 479 25.25 -3.21 18.10
C THR A 479 24.45 -3.07 19.40
N SER A 480 25.14 -2.90 20.53
CA SER A 480 24.51 -2.60 21.82
C SER A 480 23.64 -1.35 21.75
N ASP A 481 24.13 -0.31 21.06
CA ASP A 481 23.47 0.98 20.93
C ASP A 481 22.19 0.85 20.10
N GLU A 482 22.20 0.04 19.03
CA GLU A 482 21.00 -0.24 18.22
C GLU A 482 19.98 -1.10 18.96
N THR A 483 20.46 -2.03 19.79
CA THR A 483 19.59 -2.83 20.66
C THR A 483 18.90 -1.95 21.71
N GLU A 484 19.61 -0.99 22.29
CA GLU A 484 19.02 0.00 23.19
C GLU A 484 18.07 0.97 22.46
N LEU A 485 18.45 1.44 21.27
CA LEU A 485 17.58 2.26 20.42
C LEU A 485 16.26 1.54 20.11
N SER A 486 16.31 0.26 19.73
CA SER A 486 15.12 -0.58 19.50
C SER A 486 14.24 -0.65 20.74
N ARG A 487 14.83 -0.85 21.93
CA ARG A 487 14.09 -0.84 23.20
C ARG A 487 13.39 0.50 23.46
N GLN A 488 14.08 1.62 23.22
CA GLN A 488 13.51 2.96 23.39
C GLN A 488 12.38 3.22 22.38
N MET A 489 12.58 2.90 21.10
CA MET A 489 11.55 3.07 20.06
C MET A 489 10.30 2.26 20.39
N ILE A 490 10.42 0.96 20.72
CA ILE A 490 9.28 0.14 21.14
C ILE A 490 8.57 0.77 22.35
N ARG A 491 9.32 1.32 23.30
CA ARG A 491 8.75 2.00 24.47
C ARG A 491 7.96 3.24 24.08
N TYR A 492 8.50 4.13 23.25
CA TYR A 492 7.79 5.32 22.79
C TYR A 492 6.50 4.97 22.03
N TRP A 493 6.56 4.00 21.10
CA TRP A 493 5.38 3.56 20.34
C TRP A 493 4.31 2.95 21.24
N THR A 494 4.70 2.08 22.18
CA THR A 494 3.75 1.41 23.08
C THR A 494 3.19 2.36 24.15
N ASN A 495 3.98 3.31 24.64
CA ASN A 495 3.51 4.38 25.51
C ASN A 495 2.45 5.23 24.81
N PHE A 496 2.78 5.73 23.60
CA PHE A 496 1.87 6.51 22.80
C PHE A 496 0.56 5.75 22.50
N ALA A 497 0.65 4.47 22.11
CA ALA A 497 -0.53 3.65 21.86
C ALA A 497 -1.45 3.54 23.10
N LYS A 498 -0.87 3.48 24.31
CA LYS A 498 -1.62 3.39 25.57
C LYS A 498 -2.25 4.71 26.00
N THR A 499 -1.50 5.81 25.97
CA THR A 499 -1.89 7.06 26.65
C THR A 499 -2.09 8.25 25.71
N GLY A 500 -1.49 8.24 24.52
CA GLY A 500 -1.42 9.39 23.62
C GLY A 500 -0.18 10.25 23.85
N ASN A 501 0.61 9.91 24.87
CA ASN A 501 1.87 10.56 25.19
C ASN A 501 3.02 9.52 25.10
N PRO A 502 4.00 9.69 24.21
CA PRO A 502 5.10 8.72 24.05
C PRO A 502 5.99 8.63 25.31
N ASN A 503 5.90 9.60 26.23
CA ASN A 503 6.70 9.64 27.45
C ASN A 503 6.11 8.83 28.62
N GLU A 504 4.85 8.39 28.51
CA GLU A 504 4.11 7.75 29.62
C GLU A 504 3.32 6.51 29.16
N PRO A 505 3.17 5.48 30.00
CA PRO A 505 3.43 5.48 31.45
C PRO A 505 4.84 5.04 31.84
N ASN A 506 5.57 4.38 30.93
CA ASN A 506 6.91 3.89 31.24
C ASN A 506 7.95 4.97 30.99
N SER A 507 8.87 5.17 31.93
CA SER A 507 9.95 6.15 31.79
C SER A 507 10.79 5.91 30.54
N VAL A 508 11.07 6.99 29.82
CA VAL A 508 11.88 7.05 28.60
C VAL A 508 13.19 7.81 28.87
N SER A 509 14.22 7.58 28.06
CA SER A 509 15.53 8.22 28.26
C SER A 509 15.54 9.71 27.93
N VAL A 510 14.78 10.12 26.90
CA VAL A 510 14.66 11.50 26.45
C VAL A 510 13.18 11.89 26.42
N GLN A 511 12.84 13.03 26.99
CA GLN A 511 11.47 13.54 26.94
C GLN A 511 11.17 14.06 25.53
N TRP A 512 10.14 13.51 24.89
CA TRP A 512 9.68 13.86 23.56
C TRP A 512 8.52 14.86 23.66
N PRO A 513 8.74 16.17 23.46
CA PRO A 513 7.67 17.16 23.53
C PRO A 513 6.72 17.06 22.33
N PRO A 514 5.47 17.53 22.48
CA PRO A 514 4.56 17.67 21.36
C PRO A 514 5.10 18.69 20.33
N TYR A 515 4.70 18.50 19.09
CA TYR A 515 4.98 19.40 17.99
C TYR A 515 4.11 20.66 18.11
N GLU A 516 4.76 21.82 18.20
CA GLU A 516 4.13 23.12 18.48
C GLU A 516 4.49 24.18 17.44
N LYS A 517 3.71 25.27 17.40
CA LYS A 517 3.88 26.38 16.43
C LYS A 517 5.27 27.03 16.47
N ILE A 518 5.83 27.20 17.67
CA ILE A 518 7.09 27.93 17.87
C ILE A 518 8.29 26.99 17.69
N LYS A 519 8.43 25.99 18.56
CA LYS A 519 9.62 25.13 18.56
C LYS A 519 9.64 24.09 17.45
N LYS A 520 8.45 23.60 17.02
CA LYS A 520 8.32 22.54 16.01
C LYS A 520 9.25 21.35 16.33
N SER A 521 9.26 20.98 17.61
CA SER A 521 10.18 20.00 18.15
C SER A 521 9.90 18.60 17.61
N TYR A 522 10.97 17.82 17.43
CA TYR A 522 10.91 16.44 16.98
C TYR A 522 12.01 15.62 17.66
N ILE A 523 11.81 14.31 17.77
CA ILE A 523 12.87 13.41 18.24
C ILE A 523 13.64 12.83 17.05
N ASN A 524 14.97 12.83 17.15
CA ASN A 524 15.86 12.22 16.17
C ASN A 524 16.34 10.85 16.68
N PHE A 525 15.91 9.79 16.00
CA PHE A 525 16.30 8.41 16.32
C PHE A 525 17.60 8.05 15.59
N HIS A 526 18.69 8.02 16.35
CA HIS A 526 20.01 7.55 15.92
C HIS A 526 20.71 6.79 17.06
N ALA A 527 21.29 5.63 16.80
CA ALA A 527 21.75 4.73 17.87
C ALA A 527 22.81 5.37 18.78
N LYS A 528 23.75 6.11 18.20
CA LYS A 528 24.79 6.82 18.96
C LYS A 528 24.29 8.05 19.71
N LYS A 529 23.16 8.64 19.28
CA LYS A 529 22.70 9.94 19.77
C LYS A 529 21.20 10.09 19.57
N LEU A 530 20.43 9.66 20.57
CA LEU A 530 19.01 9.95 20.67
C LEU A 530 18.81 11.34 21.29
N LEU A 531 18.19 12.26 20.57
CA LEU A 531 17.95 13.62 21.07
C LEU A 531 16.68 14.25 20.51
N VAL A 532 16.22 15.31 21.18
CA VAL A 532 15.17 16.19 20.67
C VAL A 532 15.81 17.42 20.03
N GLU A 533 15.30 17.77 18.86
CA GLU A 533 15.70 18.92 18.06
C GLU A 533 14.49 19.79 17.75
N ASP A 534 14.74 21.04 17.37
CA ASP A 534 13.72 22.02 17.01
C ASP A 534 13.77 22.34 15.51
N ASN A 535 12.75 23.04 15.02
CA ASN A 535 12.64 23.48 13.62
C ASN A 535 12.66 22.32 12.60
N PHE A 536 11.86 21.27 12.85
CA PHE A 536 11.75 20.10 11.98
C PHE A 536 11.67 20.48 10.48
N LEU A 537 12.76 20.19 9.75
CA LEU A 537 12.92 20.41 8.31
C LEU A 537 12.50 21.81 7.79
N GLU A 538 12.55 22.83 8.65
CA GLU A 538 11.97 24.15 8.37
C GLU A 538 12.58 24.82 7.14
N ALA A 539 13.90 24.78 6.99
CA ALA A 539 14.60 25.42 5.86
C ALA A 539 14.20 24.80 4.51
N ARG A 540 14.04 23.48 4.46
CA ARG A 540 13.60 22.75 3.25
C ARG A 540 12.16 23.07 2.92
N PHE A 541 11.28 23.12 3.94
CA PHE A 541 9.90 23.53 3.74
C PHE A 541 9.78 24.94 3.20
N GLN A 542 10.49 25.91 3.78
CA GLN A 542 10.41 27.32 3.37
C GLN A 542 10.82 27.51 1.91
N PHE A 543 11.87 26.80 1.47
CA PHE A 543 12.29 26.80 0.08
C PHE A 543 11.15 26.38 -0.87
N TRP A 544 10.54 25.22 -0.63
CA TRP A 544 9.44 24.74 -1.47
C TRP A 544 8.16 25.57 -1.34
N ASN A 545 7.89 26.09 -0.15
CA ASN A 545 6.73 26.94 0.09
C ASN A 545 6.79 28.22 -0.76
N ILE A 546 7.97 28.85 -0.86
CA ILE A 546 8.19 30.03 -1.72
C ILE A 546 7.97 29.67 -3.20
N ILE A 547 8.55 28.55 -3.66
CA ILE A 547 8.41 28.09 -5.04
C ILE A 547 6.94 27.81 -5.38
N ALA A 548 6.23 27.08 -4.52
CA ALA A 548 4.83 26.72 -4.71
C ALA A 548 3.91 27.97 -4.77
N HIS A 549 4.13 28.95 -3.89
CA HIS A 549 3.37 30.21 -3.93
C HIS A 549 3.62 31.00 -5.22
N ARG A 550 4.89 31.11 -5.64
CA ARG A 550 5.24 31.82 -6.89
C ARG A 550 4.66 31.13 -8.12
N GLN A 551 4.64 29.80 -8.14
CA GLN A 551 4.03 29.02 -9.22
C GLN A 551 2.56 29.40 -9.43
N LEU A 552 1.77 29.54 -8.35
CA LEU A 552 0.36 29.93 -8.41
C LEU A 552 0.15 31.36 -8.96
N CYS A 553 1.13 32.25 -8.79
CA CYS A 553 1.06 33.62 -9.29
C CYS A 553 1.42 33.76 -10.78
N ILE A 554 2.11 32.78 -11.38
CA ILE A 554 2.52 32.85 -12.80
C ILE A 554 1.30 32.90 -13.74
N PRO A 555 0.28 32.01 -13.65
CA PRO A 555 -0.92 32.09 -14.48
C PRO A 555 -1.64 33.45 -14.38
N PHE A 556 -1.66 34.02 -13.18
CA PHE A 556 -2.31 35.30 -12.90
C PHE A 556 -1.61 36.48 -13.60
N TYR A 557 -0.28 36.50 -13.59
CA TYR A 557 0.51 37.56 -14.26
C TYR A 557 0.36 37.53 -15.79
N TRP A 558 0.41 36.33 -16.40
CA TRP A 558 0.28 36.19 -17.85
C TRP A 558 -1.10 36.64 -18.35
N TYR A 559 -2.18 36.32 -17.63
CA TYR A 559 -3.53 36.74 -18.00
C TYR A 559 -3.67 38.27 -18.09
N HIS A 560 -3.14 39.01 -17.12
CA HIS A 560 -3.19 40.47 -17.13
C HIS A 560 -2.33 41.07 -18.25
N THR A 561 -1.13 40.54 -18.51
CA THR A 561 -0.29 41.04 -19.61
C THR A 561 -0.92 40.78 -20.97
N SER A 562 -1.49 39.59 -21.21
CA SER A 562 -2.20 39.28 -22.45
C SER A 562 -3.47 40.09 -22.63
N LEU A 563 -4.22 40.35 -21.55
CA LEU A 563 -5.40 41.21 -21.59
C LEU A 563 -5.03 42.67 -21.92
N LEU A 564 -3.96 43.21 -21.30
CA LEU A 564 -3.47 44.55 -21.57
C LEU A 564 -2.94 44.69 -23.01
N VAL A 565 -2.20 43.70 -23.50
CA VAL A 565 -1.76 43.64 -24.90
C VAL A 565 -2.96 43.53 -25.85
N GLY A 566 -3.98 42.74 -25.50
CA GLY A 566 -5.22 42.63 -26.25
C GLY A 566 -5.99 43.95 -26.33
N ILE A 567 -6.11 44.67 -25.21
CA ILE A 567 -6.71 46.01 -25.15
C ILE A 567 -5.91 46.99 -26.01
N LEU A 568 -4.58 46.96 -25.96
CA LEU A 568 -3.71 47.82 -26.75
C LEU A 568 -3.86 47.55 -28.26
N ILE A 569 -3.92 46.29 -28.68
CA ILE A 569 -4.15 45.92 -30.08
C ILE A 569 -5.52 46.39 -30.56
N LEU A 570 -6.56 46.21 -29.73
CA LEU A 570 -7.92 46.65 -30.05
C LEU A 570 -8.00 48.17 -30.17
N THR A 571 -7.36 48.93 -29.29
CA THR A 571 -7.35 50.40 -29.38
C THR A 571 -6.61 50.89 -30.62
N ILE A 572 -5.46 50.30 -30.96
CA ILE A 572 -4.73 50.61 -32.20
C ILE A 572 -5.63 50.30 -33.42
N PHE A 573 -6.32 49.17 -33.42
CA PHE A 573 -7.21 48.78 -34.51
C PHE A 573 -8.38 49.76 -34.67
N LEU A 574 -9.00 50.19 -33.57
CA LEU A 574 -10.06 51.21 -33.58
C LEU A 574 -9.55 52.57 -34.07
N ILE A 575 -8.33 52.97 -33.69
CA ILE A 575 -7.69 54.20 -34.20
C ILE A 575 -7.45 54.09 -35.70
N LEU A 576 -6.96 52.96 -36.20
CA LEU A 576 -6.74 52.73 -37.63
C LEU A 576 -8.06 52.76 -38.42
N ILE A 577 -9.13 52.15 -37.90
CA ILE A 577 -10.48 52.24 -38.48
C ILE A 577 -10.93 53.70 -38.53
N TYR A 578 -10.78 54.44 -37.43
CA TYR A 578 -11.15 55.85 -37.36
C TYR A 578 -10.40 56.68 -38.40
N ILE A 579 -9.08 56.52 -38.50
CA ILE A 579 -8.24 57.18 -39.51
C ILE A 579 -8.68 56.79 -40.93
N PHE A 580 -8.94 55.52 -41.19
CA PHE A 580 -9.38 55.04 -42.50
C PHE A 580 -10.71 55.69 -42.92
N PHE A 581 -11.73 55.69 -42.06
CA PHE A 581 -13.02 56.31 -42.36
C PHE A 581 -12.93 57.84 -42.50
N ASN A 582 -12.13 58.51 -41.67
CA ASN A 582 -11.93 59.96 -41.80
C ASN A 582 -11.11 60.35 -43.05
N SER A 583 -10.10 59.57 -43.43
CA SER A 583 -9.35 59.80 -44.68
C SER A 583 -10.26 59.67 -45.91
N LYS A 584 -11.22 58.73 -45.87
CA LYS A 584 -12.20 58.52 -46.94
C LYS A 584 -13.25 59.63 -46.98
N ARG A 585 -13.64 60.19 -45.82
CA ARG A 585 -14.52 61.36 -45.71
C ARG A 585 -13.82 62.63 -46.22
N SER A 586 -12.54 62.82 -45.93
CA SER A 586 -11.74 63.93 -46.44
C SER A 586 -11.60 63.89 -47.96
N ARG A 587 -11.41 62.71 -48.57
CA ARG A 587 -11.31 62.58 -50.04
C ARG A 587 -12.63 62.84 -50.78
N ARG A 588 -13.79 62.68 -50.13
CA ARG A 588 -15.11 62.97 -50.73
C ARG A 588 -15.45 64.47 -50.77
N ASN A 589 -14.76 65.31 -49.98
CA ASN A 589 -15.07 66.74 -49.86
C ASN A 589 -14.12 67.67 -50.64
N ILE A 590 -13.19 67.13 -51.42
CA ILE A 590 -12.29 67.95 -52.25
C ILE A 590 -12.93 68.14 -53.62
N LYS A 591 -13.62 69.29 -53.81
CA LYS A 591 -13.95 69.81 -55.15
C LYS A 591 -12.66 70.36 -55.79
N PRO A 592 -12.47 70.21 -57.11
CA PRO A 592 -11.35 70.84 -57.80
C PRO A 592 -11.64 72.34 -57.87
N THR A 593 -10.92 73.13 -57.07
CA THR A 593 -10.86 74.59 -57.25
C THR A 593 -9.47 74.96 -57.73
N GLU A 594 -9.48 75.61 -58.88
CA GLU A 594 -8.36 76.20 -59.60
C GLU A 594 -7.66 77.32 -58.82
N LEU A 595 -6.36 77.48 -59.08
CA LEU A 595 -5.55 78.73 -59.11
C LEU A 595 -5.58 79.61 -57.83
N THR A 596 -4.45 79.85 -57.18
CA THR A 596 -3.38 80.70 -57.75
C THR A 596 -2.08 80.52 -56.97
N THR A 597 -0.99 80.38 -57.71
CA THR A 597 0.39 80.43 -57.24
C THR A 597 0.71 81.82 -56.68
N THR A 598 0.87 81.93 -55.37
CA THR A 598 1.79 82.87 -54.74
C THR A 598 1.91 82.52 -53.25
N ASN A 599 3.15 82.51 -52.75
CA ASN A 599 3.56 82.26 -51.37
C ASN A 599 3.76 80.79 -50.98
N ILE A 600 4.72 80.16 -51.67
CA ILE A 600 5.56 79.12 -51.07
C ILE A 600 6.41 79.81 -49.99
N ILE A 601 5.96 79.75 -48.73
CA ILE A 601 6.82 79.98 -47.57
C ILE A 601 6.82 78.67 -46.78
N THR A 602 7.86 77.89 -47.03
CA THR A 602 8.31 76.76 -46.24
C THR A 602 8.42 77.13 -44.77
N THR A 603 7.58 76.53 -43.94
CA THR A 603 7.77 76.45 -42.49
C THR A 603 7.81 74.99 -42.08
N TYR A 604 8.96 74.36 -42.32
CA TYR A 604 9.41 73.20 -41.57
C TYR A 604 10.16 73.72 -40.36
N HIS A 605 9.52 73.77 -39.19
CA HIS A 605 10.22 73.84 -37.92
C HIS A 605 9.37 73.17 -36.83
N PHE A 606 10.05 72.34 -36.03
CA PHE A 606 9.62 71.56 -34.87
C PHE A 606 9.35 70.06 -35.07
N LEU A 607 10.46 69.33 -35.11
CA LEU A 607 10.59 67.95 -34.62
C LEU A 607 11.90 67.87 -33.82
N PRO A 608 11.89 67.63 -32.50
CA PRO A 608 13.06 67.17 -31.78
C PRO A 608 13.13 65.65 -31.90
N SER A 609 14.15 65.19 -32.61
CA SER A 609 14.68 63.83 -32.54
C SER A 609 15.40 63.61 -31.21
N VAL A 610 14.97 62.64 -30.42
CA VAL A 610 15.83 61.99 -29.41
C VAL A 610 15.58 60.49 -29.45
N VAL A 611 16.44 59.79 -30.20
CA VAL A 611 16.85 58.41 -29.93
C VAL A 611 18.37 58.47 -29.81
N SER A 612 18.88 58.03 -28.67
CA SER A 612 20.19 57.37 -28.55
C SER A 612 20.06 56.32 -27.45
#